data_AF-A0A7D9J8R2-F1
#
_entry.id   AF-A0A7D9J8R2-F1
#
_cell.length_a   1.000
_cell.length_b   1.000
_cell.length_c   1.000
_cell.angle_alpha   90.00
_cell.angle_beta   90.00
_cell.angle_gamma   90.00
#
_symmetry.space_group_name_H-M   'P 1'
#
loop_
_entity.id
_entity.type
_entity.pdbx_description
1 polymer ?
#
loop_
_entity_poly.entity_id
_entity_poly.type
_entity_poly.pdbx_seq_one_letter_code
_entity_poly.pdbx_strand_id
1 'polypeptide(L)'
;ATTEKYYGQYCQCSNFNCEQSNNELCGGTAQGECNCGECKCKEGYIGSNCGEIDCALYLPKCLTDVEGRGKVNCSDHGTCDCGECKCESFYEGSRCEKCPSCAGRCGDYQTCVLCKVFGVTPNNATLCANCPTIEKLSTLAKLQELQLPTTCQETDDEGCTYYYSYQNIKNVTRVYAVENKDCPEGPDVLLIVLAVIGGIVGIGIILLILWKLLTAMVDRREYQKFEQDRAKSKWHREKNPLYQPATSTVQNPTFVGSKS
;
A
#
# COMPACT_ATOMS: atom_id res chain seq x y z
N ALA A 1 49.24 -3.73 -41.72
CA ALA A 1 49.98 -4.99 -41.91
C ALA A 1 51.38 -4.80 -41.31
N THR A 2 51.72 -5.56 -40.29
CA THR A 2 53.08 -5.63 -39.73
C THR A 2 53.97 -6.38 -40.71
N THR A 3 55.11 -5.80 -41.08
CA THR A 3 56.04 -6.42 -42.05
C THR A 3 56.75 -7.62 -41.41
N GLU A 4 56.64 -8.77 -42.06
CA GLU A 4 57.36 -9.99 -41.67
C GLU A 4 58.88 -9.81 -41.83
N LYS A 5 59.64 -10.21 -40.82
CA LYS A 5 61.09 -10.01 -40.77
C LYS A 5 61.80 -11.15 -40.05
N TYR A 6 62.87 -11.62 -40.67
CA TYR A 6 63.89 -12.45 -40.03
C TYR A 6 65.06 -11.59 -39.51
N TYR A 7 65.62 -11.96 -38.36
CA TYR A 7 66.73 -11.26 -37.71
C TYR A 7 67.59 -12.20 -36.85
N GLY A 8 68.65 -11.65 -36.25
CA GLY A 8 69.66 -12.41 -35.50
C GLY A 8 70.91 -12.68 -36.32
N GLN A 9 72.01 -13.02 -35.64
CA GLN A 9 73.33 -13.25 -36.27
C GLN A 9 73.32 -14.31 -37.37
N TYR A 10 72.42 -15.29 -37.24
CA TYR A 10 72.27 -16.43 -38.16
C TYR A 10 70.87 -16.47 -38.79
N CYS A 11 70.14 -15.34 -38.78
CA CYS A 11 68.75 -15.26 -39.26
C CYS A 11 67.79 -16.26 -38.59
N GLN A 12 68.10 -16.67 -37.35
CA GLN A 12 67.37 -17.70 -36.64
C GLN A 12 66.06 -17.21 -35.99
N CYS A 13 65.86 -15.90 -35.90
CA CYS A 13 64.69 -15.30 -35.26
C CYS A 13 63.72 -14.71 -36.29
N SER A 14 62.43 -14.69 -35.94
CA SER A 14 61.37 -14.05 -36.71
C SER A 14 60.38 -13.35 -35.80
N ASN A 15 59.64 -12.38 -36.33
CA ASN A 15 58.57 -11.66 -35.63
C ASN A 15 57.15 -12.20 -35.93
N PHE A 16 57.02 -13.37 -36.56
CA PHE A 16 55.73 -13.96 -36.94
C PHE A 16 55.58 -15.45 -36.62
N ASN A 17 56.63 -16.15 -36.18
CA ASN A 17 56.54 -17.55 -35.74
C ASN A 17 56.29 -17.65 -34.23
N CYS A 18 55.27 -16.98 -33.70
CA CYS A 18 54.84 -17.11 -32.32
C CYS A 18 53.44 -17.73 -32.22
N GLU A 19 53.07 -18.19 -31.03
CA GLU A 19 51.73 -18.69 -30.75
C GLU A 19 50.66 -17.62 -30.98
N GLN A 20 49.46 -18.07 -31.35
CA GLN A 20 48.32 -17.20 -31.61
C GLN A 20 47.29 -17.34 -30.50
N SER A 21 46.60 -16.24 -30.21
CA SER A 21 45.39 -16.20 -29.40
C SER A 21 44.29 -15.55 -30.22
N ASN A 22 43.08 -16.13 -30.26
CA ASN A 22 41.96 -15.64 -31.08
C ASN A 22 42.31 -15.35 -32.55
N ASN A 23 43.16 -16.20 -33.15
CA ASN A 23 43.70 -16.05 -34.51
C ASN A 23 44.60 -14.81 -34.75
N GLU A 24 45.05 -14.15 -33.68
CA GLU A 24 46.01 -13.06 -33.75
C GLU A 24 47.34 -13.47 -33.10
N LEU A 25 48.45 -13.11 -33.75
CA LEU A 25 49.79 -13.37 -33.25
C LEU A 25 49.99 -12.68 -31.90
N CYS A 26 50.32 -13.44 -30.85
CA CYS A 26 50.45 -12.94 -29.48
C CYS A 26 49.22 -12.15 -28.97
N GLY A 27 48.00 -12.55 -29.36
CA GLY A 27 46.77 -11.85 -29.00
C GLY A 27 46.58 -10.50 -29.70
N GLY A 28 47.36 -10.25 -30.75
CA GLY A 28 47.35 -9.01 -31.50
C GLY A 28 48.28 -7.96 -30.90
N THR A 29 48.52 -6.89 -31.66
CA THR A 29 49.47 -5.83 -31.28
C THR A 29 49.04 -5.04 -30.03
N ALA A 30 47.78 -5.17 -29.60
CA ALA A 30 47.28 -4.59 -28.35
C ALA A 30 47.68 -5.40 -27.12
N GLN A 31 47.92 -6.71 -27.27
CA GLN A 31 48.14 -7.64 -26.15
C GLN A 31 49.60 -8.10 -26.05
N GLY A 32 50.32 -8.22 -27.17
CA GLY A 32 51.71 -8.65 -27.15
C GLY A 32 52.48 -8.41 -28.44
N GLU A 33 53.78 -8.64 -28.39
CA GLU A 33 54.69 -8.56 -29.53
C GLU A 33 55.53 -9.83 -29.64
N CYS A 34 55.60 -10.41 -30.85
CA CYS A 34 56.36 -11.62 -31.11
C CYS A 34 57.86 -11.31 -31.25
N ASN A 35 58.68 -12.00 -30.45
CA ASN A 35 60.13 -11.88 -30.51
C ASN A 35 60.77 -13.28 -30.49
N CYS A 36 61.26 -13.70 -31.65
CA CYS A 36 62.05 -14.93 -31.82
C CYS A 36 61.36 -16.19 -31.27
N GLY A 37 60.08 -16.36 -31.55
CA GLY A 37 59.31 -17.53 -31.12
C GLY A 37 58.63 -17.40 -29.76
N GLU A 38 58.84 -16.29 -29.06
CA GLU A 38 58.22 -16.02 -27.76
C GLU A 38 57.36 -14.74 -27.82
N CYS A 39 56.16 -14.79 -27.25
CA CYS A 39 55.33 -13.59 -27.10
C CYS A 39 55.75 -12.76 -25.89
N LYS A 40 56.01 -11.47 -26.12
CA LYS A 40 56.25 -10.49 -25.05
C LYS A 40 54.95 -9.73 -24.79
N CYS A 41 54.27 -10.11 -23.71
CA CYS A 41 52.96 -9.56 -23.37
C CYS A 41 53.06 -8.13 -22.85
N LYS A 42 52.06 -7.32 -23.20
CA LYS A 42 51.87 -5.96 -22.71
C LYS A 42 51.24 -6.01 -21.32
N GLU A 43 51.33 -4.88 -20.60
CA GLU A 43 50.77 -4.76 -19.25
C GLU A 43 49.30 -5.15 -19.23
N GLY A 44 48.92 -6.02 -18.28
CA GLY A 44 47.56 -6.58 -18.22
C GLY A 44 47.37 -7.92 -18.91
N TYR A 45 48.37 -8.46 -19.62
CA TYR A 45 48.27 -9.74 -20.34
C TYR A 45 49.36 -10.72 -19.91
N ILE A 46 48.97 -12.00 -19.82
CA ILE A 46 49.82 -13.14 -19.44
C ILE A 46 49.57 -14.34 -20.36
N GLY A 47 50.32 -15.41 -20.15
CA GLY A 47 50.27 -16.63 -20.96
C GLY A 47 51.27 -16.62 -22.13
N SER A 48 51.56 -17.80 -22.67
CA SER A 48 52.57 -17.99 -23.75
C SER A 48 52.21 -17.28 -25.05
N ASN A 49 50.94 -17.01 -25.28
CA ASN A 49 50.39 -16.32 -26.45
C ASN A 49 49.76 -14.96 -26.10
N CYS A 50 49.94 -14.45 -24.88
CA CYS A 50 49.34 -13.21 -24.36
C CYS A 50 47.81 -13.15 -24.45
N GLY A 51 47.14 -14.30 -24.53
CA GLY A 51 45.69 -14.38 -24.64
C GLY A 51 44.94 -14.26 -23.32
N GLU A 52 45.64 -14.37 -22.19
CA GLU A 52 45.05 -14.33 -20.85
C GLU A 52 45.23 -12.95 -20.22
N ILE A 53 44.25 -12.50 -19.44
CA ILE A 53 44.31 -11.22 -18.72
C ILE A 53 44.94 -11.45 -17.35
N ASP A 54 45.87 -10.59 -16.96
CA ASP A 54 46.41 -10.56 -15.60
C ASP A 54 45.39 -9.95 -14.63
N CYS A 55 44.54 -10.81 -14.08
CA CYS A 55 43.46 -10.38 -13.19
C CYS A 55 43.95 -9.83 -11.84
N ALA A 56 45.23 -10.00 -11.49
CA ALA A 56 45.80 -9.41 -10.28
C ALA A 56 45.78 -7.87 -10.32
N LEU A 57 45.96 -7.28 -11.51
CA LEU A 57 45.91 -5.82 -11.72
C LEU A 57 44.50 -5.23 -11.52
N TYR A 58 43.46 -6.06 -11.61
CA TYR A 58 42.07 -5.64 -11.51
C TYR A 58 41.45 -5.91 -10.14
N LEU A 59 42.10 -6.71 -9.30
CA LEU A 59 41.67 -7.00 -7.93
C LEU A 59 41.32 -5.74 -7.10
N PRO A 60 42.07 -4.61 -7.18
CA PRO A 60 41.74 -3.40 -6.44
C PRO A 60 40.35 -2.80 -6.75
N LYS A 61 39.76 -3.08 -7.92
CA LYS A 61 38.43 -2.58 -8.30
C LYS A 61 37.29 -3.25 -7.51
N CYS A 62 37.51 -4.50 -7.13
CA CYS A 62 36.59 -5.31 -6.34
C CYS A 62 36.68 -5.06 -4.83
N LEU A 63 37.70 -4.34 -4.36
CA LEU A 63 37.91 -4.08 -2.94
C LEU A 63 36.97 -2.98 -2.44
N THR A 64 36.28 -3.27 -1.34
CA THR A 64 35.46 -2.32 -0.58
C THR A 64 36.15 -2.01 0.75
N ASP A 65 36.18 -0.75 1.17
CA ASP A 65 36.66 -0.39 2.50
C ASP A 65 35.54 -0.60 3.52
N VAL A 66 35.78 -1.43 4.54
CA VAL A 66 34.84 -1.69 5.63
C VAL A 66 35.46 -1.23 6.93
N GLU A 67 34.79 -0.29 7.60
CA GLU A 67 35.25 0.30 8.87
C GLU A 67 35.66 -0.78 9.88
N GLY A 68 36.91 -0.73 10.33
CA GLY A 68 37.47 -1.64 11.33
C GLY A 68 37.89 -3.02 10.83
N ARG A 69 37.66 -3.37 9.55
CA ARG A 69 38.10 -4.64 8.93
C ARG A 69 39.04 -4.46 7.74
N GLY A 70 39.23 -3.22 7.26
CA GLY A 70 40.09 -2.92 6.12
C GLY A 70 39.44 -3.23 4.78
N LYS A 71 40.24 -3.41 3.73
CA LYS A 71 39.75 -3.69 2.38
C LYS A 71 39.34 -5.15 2.23
N VAL A 72 38.07 -5.38 1.91
CA VAL A 72 37.49 -6.71 1.69
C VAL A 72 37.11 -6.89 0.22
N ASN A 73 37.23 -8.12 -0.28
CA ASN A 73 36.92 -8.44 -1.67
C ASN A 73 35.42 -8.65 -1.87
N CYS A 74 34.78 -7.92 -2.78
CA CYS A 74 33.35 -8.03 -3.08
C CYS A 74 32.47 -8.06 -1.82
N SER A 75 32.82 -7.22 -0.85
CA SER A 75 32.15 -7.13 0.46
C SER A 75 32.07 -8.45 1.24
N ASP A 76 32.96 -9.42 0.97
CA ASP A 76 32.97 -10.78 1.53
C ASP A 76 31.75 -11.63 1.12
N HIS A 77 31.07 -11.23 0.04
CA HIS A 77 29.82 -11.81 -0.44
C HIS A 77 29.88 -12.17 -1.93
N GLY A 78 31.08 -12.45 -2.43
CA GLY A 78 31.30 -12.76 -3.83
C GLY A 78 32.76 -13.02 -4.15
N THR A 79 32.99 -13.41 -5.40
CA THR A 79 34.33 -13.61 -5.96
C THR A 79 34.60 -12.53 -7.00
N CYS A 80 35.83 -12.01 -7.02
CA CYS A 80 36.23 -11.02 -8.02
C CYS A 80 36.71 -11.75 -9.28
N ASP A 81 36.03 -11.50 -10.38
CA ASP A 81 36.41 -11.96 -11.71
C ASP A 81 36.96 -10.77 -12.50
N CYS A 82 38.28 -10.61 -12.46
CA CYS A 82 39.04 -9.62 -13.24
C CYS A 82 38.48 -8.18 -13.18
N GLY A 83 38.04 -7.76 -11.98
CA GLY A 83 37.55 -6.41 -11.71
C GLY A 83 36.03 -6.28 -11.62
N GLU A 84 35.29 -7.37 -11.84
CA GLU A 84 33.84 -7.45 -11.67
C GLU A 84 33.49 -8.46 -10.58
N CYS A 85 32.60 -8.09 -9.65
CA CYS A 85 32.21 -8.98 -8.56
C CYS A 85 31.10 -9.94 -9.00
N LYS A 86 31.39 -11.24 -8.95
CA LYS A 86 30.41 -12.31 -9.03
C LYS A 86 29.84 -12.58 -7.65
N CYS A 87 28.70 -11.96 -7.37
CA CYS A 87 28.03 -12.07 -6.09
C CYS A 87 27.50 -13.48 -5.84
N GLU A 88 27.57 -13.90 -4.58
CA GLU A 88 26.85 -15.07 -4.10
C GLU A 88 25.33 -14.85 -4.20
N SER A 89 24.57 -15.95 -4.16
CA SER A 89 23.10 -15.85 -4.20
C SER A 89 22.60 -14.89 -3.11
N PHE A 90 21.56 -14.11 -3.43
CA PHE A 90 20.91 -13.13 -2.55
C PHE A 90 21.63 -11.78 -2.38
N TYR A 91 22.82 -11.60 -2.95
CA TYR A 91 23.55 -10.34 -2.94
C TYR A 91 23.55 -9.65 -4.31
N GLU A 92 23.44 -8.33 -4.30
CA GLU A 92 23.38 -7.45 -5.46
C GLU A 92 24.30 -6.22 -5.26
N GLY A 93 24.53 -5.46 -6.33
CA GLY A 93 25.42 -4.29 -6.32
C GLY A 93 26.75 -4.58 -7.00
N SER A 94 27.50 -3.53 -7.32
CA SER A 94 28.76 -3.66 -8.06
C SER A 94 29.87 -4.32 -7.25
N ARG A 95 29.73 -4.35 -5.92
CA ARG A 95 30.63 -5.02 -4.98
C ARG A 95 29.88 -5.92 -4.00
N CYS A 96 28.71 -6.42 -4.38
CA CYS A 96 27.87 -7.32 -3.57
C CYS A 96 27.50 -6.75 -2.19
N GLU A 97 27.39 -5.42 -2.12
CA GLU A 97 27.14 -4.70 -0.88
C GLU A 97 25.66 -4.67 -0.46
N LYS A 98 24.74 -5.02 -1.37
CA LYS A 98 23.30 -5.04 -1.12
C LYS A 98 22.86 -6.49 -0.95
N CYS A 99 21.99 -6.76 0.01
CA CYS A 99 21.37 -8.08 0.16
C CYS A 99 19.84 -7.93 0.22
N PRO A 100 19.14 -7.84 -0.92
CA PRO A 100 17.69 -7.61 -0.94
C PRO A 100 16.90 -8.82 -0.41
N SER A 101 17.48 -10.02 -0.53
CA SER A 101 16.85 -11.30 -0.19
C SER A 101 17.52 -12.02 0.98
N CYS A 102 18.42 -11.33 1.71
CA CYS A 102 18.59 -11.62 3.13
C CYS A 102 17.23 -11.35 3.77
N ALA A 103 16.40 -12.40 3.84
CA ALA A 103 15.13 -12.37 4.54
C ALA A 103 15.37 -11.67 5.86
N GLY A 104 14.71 -10.53 6.06
CA GLY A 104 14.88 -9.83 7.32
C GLY A 104 14.59 -10.79 8.45
N ARG A 105 15.30 -10.66 9.58
CA ARG A 105 14.96 -11.31 10.85
C ARG A 105 13.67 -10.72 11.45
N CYS A 106 12.73 -10.30 10.60
CA CYS A 106 11.44 -9.74 10.97
C CYS A 106 10.71 -10.74 11.87
N GLY A 107 10.55 -11.99 11.42
CA GLY A 107 9.94 -13.06 12.23
C GLY A 107 10.61 -13.27 13.60
N ASP A 108 11.93 -13.14 13.69
CA ASP A 108 12.67 -13.31 14.96
C ASP A 108 12.30 -12.24 16.00
N TYR A 109 12.01 -11.02 15.54
CA TYR A 109 11.69 -9.89 16.42
C TYR A 109 10.19 -9.58 16.49
N GLN A 110 9.37 -10.18 15.62
CA GLN A 110 7.91 -10.01 15.60
C GLN A 110 7.30 -10.25 16.97
N THR A 111 7.65 -11.38 17.60
CA THR A 111 7.16 -11.73 18.95
C THR A 111 7.61 -10.73 20.01
N CYS A 112 8.85 -10.23 19.91
CA CYS A 112 9.38 -9.25 20.83
C CYS A 112 8.68 -7.89 20.72
N VAL A 113 8.38 -7.45 19.50
CA VAL A 113 7.62 -6.22 19.24
C VAL A 113 6.20 -6.36 19.79
N LEU A 114 5.50 -7.46 19.48
CA LEU A 114 4.16 -7.74 20.02
C LEU A 114 4.12 -7.67 21.55
N CYS A 115 5.09 -8.27 22.21
CA CYS A 115 5.09 -8.39 23.67
C CYS A 115 5.54 -7.12 24.40
N LYS A 116 6.64 -6.48 23.96
CA LYS A 116 7.24 -5.32 24.66
C LYS A 116 6.64 -3.98 24.23
N VAL A 117 6.09 -3.89 23.02
CA VAL A 117 5.48 -2.66 22.49
C VAL A 117 3.98 -2.68 22.72
N PHE A 118 3.30 -3.74 22.25
CA PHE A 118 1.84 -3.84 22.25
C PHE A 118 1.26 -4.64 23.43
N GLY A 119 2.10 -5.28 24.25
CA GLY A 119 1.65 -6.07 25.41
C GLY A 119 0.95 -7.39 25.04
N VAL A 120 1.02 -7.81 23.78
CA VAL A 120 0.42 -9.06 23.32
C VAL A 120 1.38 -10.21 23.66
N THR A 121 0.98 -11.05 24.60
CA THR A 121 1.79 -12.20 25.03
C THR A 121 1.37 -13.45 24.26
N PRO A 122 2.28 -14.09 23.50
CA PRO A 122 1.98 -15.40 22.92
C PRO A 122 1.88 -16.45 24.03
N ASN A 123 1.20 -17.56 23.75
CA ASN A 123 0.99 -18.67 24.69
C ASN A 123 2.30 -19.23 25.30
N ASN A 124 3.44 -19.05 24.62
CA ASN A 124 4.77 -19.38 25.13
C ASN A 124 5.48 -18.12 25.68
N ALA A 125 5.29 -17.86 26.98
CA ALA A 125 5.84 -16.69 27.68
C ALA A 125 7.38 -16.55 27.63
N THR A 126 8.11 -17.64 27.34
CA THR A 126 9.58 -17.65 27.26
C THR A 126 10.14 -16.84 26.08
N LEU A 127 9.39 -16.64 24.99
CA LEU A 127 9.87 -15.85 23.86
C LEU A 127 9.96 -14.34 24.17
N CYS A 128 9.17 -13.84 25.13
CA CYS A 128 9.21 -12.43 25.55
C CYS A 128 10.40 -12.07 26.45
N ALA A 129 11.04 -13.08 27.07
CA ALA A 129 12.08 -12.87 28.07
C ALA A 129 13.43 -12.50 27.42
N ASN A 130 13.74 -13.10 26.26
CA ASN A 130 15.02 -12.96 25.57
C ASN A 130 14.96 -11.97 24.38
N CYS A 131 14.40 -10.79 24.61
CA CYS A 131 14.26 -9.78 23.57
C CYS A 131 15.45 -8.79 23.55
N PRO A 132 15.91 -8.37 22.37
CA PRO A 132 16.86 -7.27 22.25
C PRO A 132 16.26 -5.94 22.73
N THR A 133 17.09 -4.93 22.90
CA THR A 133 16.63 -3.58 23.26
C THR A 133 15.70 -3.04 22.17
N ILE A 134 14.49 -2.64 22.57
CA ILE A 134 13.49 -2.05 21.68
C ILE A 134 13.34 -0.55 21.97
N GLU A 135 13.49 0.26 20.94
CA GLU A 135 13.22 1.69 20.93
C GLU A 135 11.85 1.94 20.31
N LYS A 136 10.97 2.62 21.06
CA LYS A 136 9.61 2.95 20.60
C LYS A 136 9.64 4.29 19.87
N LEU A 137 9.06 4.31 18.67
CA LEU A 137 8.91 5.50 17.84
C LEU A 137 7.44 5.88 17.72
N SER A 138 7.16 7.18 17.72
CA SER A 138 5.76 7.65 17.70
C SER A 138 5.06 7.45 16.36
N THR A 139 5.78 7.45 15.24
CA THR A 139 5.22 7.42 13.88
C THR A 139 6.12 6.66 12.91
N LEU A 140 5.52 6.14 11.84
CA LEU A 140 6.25 5.50 10.73
C LEU A 140 7.24 6.46 10.06
N ALA A 141 6.92 7.75 9.98
CA ALA A 141 7.82 8.76 9.42
C ALA A 141 9.17 8.81 10.16
N LYS A 142 9.16 8.74 11.50
CA LYS A 142 10.40 8.69 12.30
C LYS A 142 11.22 7.42 12.03
N LEU A 143 10.54 6.29 11.80
CA LEU A 143 11.22 5.04 11.43
C LEU A 143 11.92 5.17 10.07
N GLN A 144 11.28 5.84 9.11
CA GLN A 144 11.83 6.07 7.77
C GLN A 144 12.99 7.08 7.78
N GLU A 145 12.95 8.10 8.65
CA GLU A 145 14.04 9.06 8.83
C GLU A 145 15.38 8.42 9.27
N LEU A 146 15.32 7.27 9.96
CA LEU A 146 16.51 6.53 10.39
C LEU A 146 17.27 5.84 9.25
N GLN A 147 16.69 5.77 8.04
CA GLN A 147 17.29 5.14 6.85
C GLN A 147 17.84 3.72 7.12
N LEU A 148 17.07 2.95 7.90
CA LEU A 148 17.44 1.59 8.27
C LEU A 148 17.32 0.64 7.06
N PRO A 149 18.19 -0.40 6.97
CA PRO A 149 18.29 -1.25 5.79
C PRO A 149 17.07 -2.16 5.56
N THR A 150 16.23 -2.38 6.57
CA THR A 150 15.08 -3.30 6.47
C THR A 150 13.92 -2.78 7.31
N THR A 151 12.78 -2.51 6.67
CA THR A 151 11.53 -2.19 7.35
C THR A 151 10.60 -3.40 7.27
N CYS A 152 10.25 -3.95 8.42
CA CYS A 152 9.29 -5.03 8.58
C CYS A 152 7.88 -4.46 8.72
N GLN A 153 6.94 -5.03 7.97
CA GLN A 153 5.52 -4.73 8.01
C GLN A 153 4.76 -6.02 8.27
N GLU A 154 3.98 -6.05 9.34
CA GLU A 154 3.20 -7.21 9.74
C GLU A 154 1.76 -6.77 10.05
N THR A 155 0.83 -7.72 9.99
CA THR A 155 -0.58 -7.50 10.30
C THR A 155 -0.99 -8.43 11.43
N ASP A 156 -1.75 -7.92 12.39
CA ASP A 156 -2.30 -8.74 13.48
C ASP A 156 -3.65 -9.37 13.12
N ASP A 157 -4.19 -10.17 14.06
CA ASP A 157 -5.49 -10.84 13.90
C ASP A 157 -6.68 -9.86 13.83
N GLU A 158 -6.50 -8.61 14.27
CA GLU A 158 -7.51 -7.54 14.23
C GLU A 158 -7.46 -6.76 12.90
N GLY A 159 -6.54 -7.10 11.99
CA GLY A 159 -6.34 -6.42 10.71
C GLY A 159 -5.56 -5.11 10.82
N CYS A 160 -4.98 -4.80 11.98
CA CYS A 160 -4.12 -3.65 12.16
C CYS A 160 -2.70 -3.95 11.69
N THR A 161 -2.08 -2.98 11.01
CA THR A 161 -0.71 -3.09 10.50
C THR A 161 0.26 -2.43 11.47
N TYR A 162 1.39 -3.08 11.74
CA TYR A 162 2.45 -2.51 12.57
C TYR A 162 3.81 -2.61 11.90
N TYR A 163 4.67 -1.64 12.21
CA TYR A 163 5.93 -1.43 11.52
C TYR A 163 7.10 -1.40 12.49
N TYR A 164 8.19 -2.04 12.11
CA TYR A 164 9.42 -2.03 12.88
C TYR A 164 10.63 -2.27 11.99
N SER A 165 11.81 -1.99 12.50
CA SER A 165 13.09 -2.22 11.84
C SER A 165 14.11 -2.67 12.88
N TYR A 166 15.25 -3.17 12.43
CA TYR A 166 16.33 -3.55 13.32
C TYR A 166 17.69 -3.22 12.71
N GLN A 167 18.68 -2.99 13.58
CA GLN A 167 20.05 -2.77 13.19
C GLN A 167 20.98 -3.48 14.16
N ASN A 168 22.09 -4.02 13.64
CA ASN A 168 23.16 -4.53 14.48
C ASN A 168 24.26 -3.46 14.60
N ILE A 169 24.44 -2.91 15.79
CA ILE A 169 25.43 -1.88 16.09
C ILE A 169 26.45 -2.51 17.04
N LYS A 170 27.71 -2.67 16.59
CA LYS A 170 28.82 -3.21 17.41
C LYS A 170 28.48 -4.56 18.07
N ASN A 171 27.94 -5.51 17.30
CA ASN A 171 27.44 -6.83 17.76
C ASN A 171 26.20 -6.80 18.66
N VAL A 172 25.58 -5.63 18.90
CA VAL A 172 24.33 -5.51 19.67
C VAL A 172 23.18 -5.24 18.70
N THR A 173 22.14 -6.07 18.77
CA THR A 173 20.91 -5.86 17.99
C THR A 173 20.02 -4.86 18.70
N ARG A 174 19.58 -3.82 17.97
CA ARG A 174 18.52 -2.89 18.40
C ARG A 174 17.34 -2.99 17.46
N VAL A 175 16.13 -2.96 18.02
CA VAL A 175 14.87 -2.97 17.28
C VAL A 175 14.20 -1.61 17.46
N TYR A 176 13.70 -1.04 16.39
CA TYR A 176 12.97 0.22 16.35
C TYR A 176 11.54 -0.09 15.95
N ALA A 177 10.57 0.15 16.82
CA ALA A 177 9.18 -0.22 16.57
C ALA A 177 8.25 0.99 16.71
N VAL A 178 7.29 1.11 15.80
CA VAL A 178 6.26 2.16 15.90
C VAL A 178 5.28 1.78 17.01
N GLU A 179 5.04 2.72 17.93
CA GLU A 179 4.25 2.50 19.14
C GLU A 179 2.76 2.30 18.86
N ASN A 180 2.23 2.95 17.83
CA ASN A 180 0.82 2.86 17.44
C ASN A 180 0.68 2.01 16.17
N LYS A 181 -0.28 1.08 16.20
CA LYS A 181 -0.66 0.31 15.01
C LYS A 181 -1.50 1.19 14.08
N ASP A 182 -1.38 0.93 12.79
CA ASP A 182 -2.20 1.52 11.75
C ASP A 182 -3.42 0.61 11.52
N CYS A 183 -4.52 0.93 12.20
CA CYS A 183 -5.76 0.16 12.12
C CYS A 183 -6.72 0.81 11.13
N PRO A 184 -7.45 0.03 10.32
CA PRO A 184 -8.49 0.58 9.47
C PRO A 184 -9.54 1.32 10.32
N GLU A 185 -9.93 2.51 9.88
CA GLU A 185 -11.00 3.26 10.54
C GLU A 185 -12.29 2.44 10.50
N GLY A 186 -12.93 2.30 11.66
CA GLY A 186 -14.23 1.66 11.76
C GLY A 186 -15.30 2.43 10.95
N PRO A 187 -16.42 1.78 10.60
CA PRO A 187 -17.51 2.48 9.93
C PRO A 187 -18.04 3.62 10.80
N ASP A 188 -18.34 4.77 10.19
CA ASP A 188 -18.93 5.92 10.90
C ASP A 188 -20.34 5.57 11.40
N VAL A 189 -20.42 5.24 12.70
CA VAL A 189 -21.65 4.84 13.37
C VAL A 189 -22.70 5.96 13.31
N LEU A 190 -22.28 7.24 13.39
CA LEU A 190 -23.21 8.37 13.36
C LEU A 190 -23.89 8.46 11.99
N LEU A 191 -23.12 8.30 10.90
CA LEU A 191 -23.65 8.32 9.54
C LEU A 191 -24.68 7.20 9.32
N ILE A 192 -24.38 5.98 9.78
CA ILE A 192 -25.30 4.84 9.68
C ILE A 192 -26.59 5.13 10.45
N VAL A 193 -26.48 5.63 11.68
CA VAL A 193 -27.66 5.96 12.52
C VAL A 193 -28.53 7.03 11.87
N LEU A 194 -27.92 8.11 11.37
CA LEU A 194 -28.65 9.20 10.70
C LEU A 194 -29.33 8.72 9.40
N ALA A 195 -28.66 7.86 8.63
CA ALA A 195 -29.23 7.27 7.42
C ALA A 195 -30.47 6.41 7.74
N VAL A 196 -30.39 5.57 8.77
CA VAL A 196 -31.52 4.71 9.20
C VAL A 196 -32.70 5.54 9.69
N ILE A 197 -32.46 6.53 10.56
CA ILE A 197 -33.52 7.42 11.06
C ILE A 197 -34.15 8.20 9.91
N GLY A 198 -33.33 8.77 9.02
CA GLY A 198 -33.78 9.49 7.84
C GLY A 198 -34.65 8.61 6.93
N GLY A 199 -34.27 7.34 6.73
CA GLY A 199 -35.04 6.37 5.98
C GLY A 199 -36.43 6.10 6.58
N ILE A 200 -36.50 5.86 7.90
CA ILE A 200 -37.77 5.60 8.60
C ILE A 200 -38.70 6.81 8.51
N VAL A 201 -38.18 8.01 8.76
CA VAL A 201 -38.95 9.26 8.68
C VAL A 201 -39.42 9.50 7.25
N GLY A 202 -38.55 9.28 6.25
CA GLY A 202 -38.87 9.42 4.84
C GLY A 202 -40.01 8.51 4.40
N ILE A 203 -39.96 7.22 4.77
CA ILE A 203 -41.04 6.25 4.50
C ILE A 203 -42.34 6.71 5.18
N GLY A 204 -42.28 7.16 6.43
CA GLY A 204 -43.44 7.67 7.16
C GLY A 204 -44.08 8.87 6.45
N ILE A 205 -43.29 9.85 6.01
CA ILE A 205 -43.78 11.03 5.27
C ILE A 205 -44.42 10.61 3.95
N ILE A 206 -43.82 9.68 3.20
CA ILE A 206 -44.37 9.18 1.94
C ILE A 206 -45.74 8.51 2.17
N LEU A 207 -45.86 7.67 3.21
CA LEU A 207 -47.12 7.03 3.57
C LEU A 207 -48.20 8.06 3.97
N LEU A 208 -47.83 9.09 4.73
CA LEU A 208 -48.74 10.17 5.09
C LEU A 208 -49.18 10.99 3.87
N ILE A 209 -48.28 11.29 2.94
CA ILE A 209 -48.61 11.98 1.68
C ILE A 209 -49.56 11.13 0.84
N LEU A 210 -49.26 9.84 0.67
CA LEU A 210 -50.13 8.92 -0.09
C LEU A 210 -51.52 8.82 0.56
N TRP A 211 -51.60 8.66 1.88
CA TRP A 211 -52.86 8.65 2.61
C TRP A 211 -53.63 9.95 2.43
N LYS A 212 -52.96 11.10 2.52
CA LYS A 212 -53.58 12.42 2.34
C LYS A 212 -54.10 12.63 0.92
N LEU A 213 -53.36 12.16 -0.09
CA LEU A 213 -53.79 12.21 -1.49
C LEU A 213 -55.01 11.31 -1.73
N LEU A 214 -54.98 10.07 -1.25
CA LEU A 214 -56.09 9.13 -1.39
C LEU A 214 -57.36 9.65 -0.73
N THR A 215 -57.26 10.12 0.51
CA THR A 215 -58.39 10.71 1.23
C THR A 215 -58.91 11.96 0.52
N ALA A 216 -58.05 12.87 0.08
CA ALA A 216 -58.47 14.05 -0.67
C ALA A 216 -59.17 13.69 -2.00
N MET A 217 -58.76 12.63 -2.68
CA MET A 217 -59.45 12.15 -3.90
C MET A 217 -60.84 11.58 -3.59
N VAL A 218 -60.98 10.79 -2.52
CA VAL A 218 -62.28 10.25 -2.09
C VAL A 218 -63.20 11.37 -1.66
N ASP A 219 -62.72 12.27 -0.81
CA ASP A 219 -63.47 13.41 -0.30
C ASP A 219 -63.96 14.31 -1.44
N ARG A 220 -63.11 14.55 -2.46
CA ARG A 220 -63.50 15.29 -3.66
C ARG A 220 -64.57 14.57 -4.50
N ARG A 221 -64.51 13.24 -4.61
CA ARG A 221 -65.53 12.44 -5.30
C ARG A 221 -66.86 12.45 -4.55
N GLU A 222 -66.82 12.29 -3.22
CA GLU A 222 -68.01 12.33 -2.36
C GLU A 222 -68.65 13.72 -2.36
N TYR A 223 -67.84 14.78 -2.30
CA TYR A 223 -68.32 16.16 -2.39
C TYR A 223 -69.06 16.43 -3.71
N GLN A 224 -68.52 15.98 -4.85
CA GLN A 224 -69.18 16.11 -6.14
C GLN A 224 -70.53 15.36 -6.18
N LYS A 225 -70.58 14.15 -5.62
CA LYS A 225 -71.81 13.37 -5.52
C LYS A 225 -72.84 14.08 -4.64
N PHE A 226 -72.42 14.60 -3.50
CA PHE A 226 -73.27 15.34 -2.57
C PHE A 226 -73.89 16.58 -3.24
N GLU A 227 -73.11 17.39 -3.96
CA GLU A 227 -73.63 18.56 -4.68
C GLU A 227 -74.65 18.18 -5.77
N GLN A 228 -74.44 17.07 -6.49
CA GLN A 228 -75.41 16.55 -7.47
C GLN A 228 -76.72 16.08 -6.81
N ASP A 229 -76.63 15.35 -5.69
CA ASP A 229 -77.80 14.87 -4.95
C ASP A 229 -78.57 16.06 -4.34
N ARG A 230 -77.86 17.07 -3.83
CA ARG A 230 -78.44 18.33 -3.35
C ARG A 230 -79.19 19.07 -4.45
N ALA A 231 -78.62 19.17 -5.65
CA ALA A 231 -79.26 19.84 -6.79
C ALA A 231 -80.52 19.08 -7.30
N LYS A 232 -80.53 17.74 -7.20
CA LYS A 232 -81.69 16.91 -7.57
C LYS A 232 -82.79 16.90 -6.50
N SER A 233 -82.43 17.16 -5.24
CA SER A 233 -83.39 17.22 -4.13
C SER A 233 -84.28 18.46 -4.24
N LYS A 234 -85.40 18.33 -4.96
CA LYS A 234 -86.51 19.28 -4.85
C LYS A 234 -87.29 18.93 -3.59
N TRP A 235 -87.25 19.82 -2.59
CA TRP A 235 -88.16 19.78 -1.45
C TRP A 235 -89.59 19.96 -1.95
N HIS A 236 -90.40 18.91 -1.93
CA HIS A 236 -91.85 19.05 -2.10
C HIS A 236 -92.40 19.79 -0.88
N ARG A 237 -92.69 21.09 -1.03
CA ARG A 237 -93.46 21.87 -0.05
C ARG A 237 -94.95 21.55 -0.16
N GLU A 238 -95.33 20.28 -0.12
CA GLU A 238 -96.74 19.92 0.08
C GLU A 238 -97.06 20.12 1.56
N LYS A 239 -97.91 21.12 1.86
CA LYS A 239 -98.45 21.31 3.20
C LYS A 239 -99.25 20.06 3.56
N ASN A 240 -98.89 19.41 4.67
CA ASN A 240 -99.60 18.24 5.18
C ASN A 240 -101.10 18.56 5.30
N PRO A 241 -101.99 17.88 4.55
CA PRO A 241 -103.42 18.18 4.56
C PRO A 241 -104.13 17.88 5.89
N LEU A 242 -103.45 17.21 6.84
CA LEU A 242 -103.94 16.96 8.20
C LEU A 242 -103.51 18.02 9.22
N TYR A 243 -102.67 18.99 8.86
CA TYR A 243 -102.20 20.00 9.81
C TYR A 243 -103.27 21.08 10.05
N GLN A 244 -103.84 21.10 11.26
CA GLN A 244 -104.68 22.20 11.75
C GLN A 244 -103.87 23.06 12.73
N PRO A 245 -103.79 24.39 12.53
CA PRO A 245 -103.07 25.26 13.46
C PRO A 245 -103.80 25.33 14.82
N ALA A 246 -103.06 25.17 15.91
CA ALA A 246 -103.59 25.15 17.29
C ALA A 246 -104.03 26.52 17.83
N THR A 247 -104.13 27.54 16.99
CA THR A 247 -104.42 28.92 17.40
C THR A 247 -105.83 29.30 16.97
N SER A 248 -106.79 29.30 17.91
CA SER A 248 -108.13 29.87 17.69
C SER A 248 -108.14 31.35 18.08
N THR A 249 -108.30 32.24 17.11
CA THR A 249 -108.43 33.68 17.37
C THR A 249 -109.88 33.98 17.78
N VAL A 250 -110.12 34.24 19.06
CA VAL A 250 -111.42 34.72 19.56
C VAL A 250 -111.43 36.25 19.52
N GLN A 251 -112.28 36.84 18.69
CA GLN A 251 -112.51 38.28 18.66
C GLN A 251 -113.41 38.67 19.83
N ASN A 252 -112.97 39.59 20.68
CA ASN A 252 -113.76 40.08 21.82
C ASN A 252 -114.70 41.21 21.34
N PRO A 253 -116.03 41.00 21.30
CA PRO A 253 -116.98 41.99 20.78
C PRO A 253 -117.20 43.22 21.69
N THR A 254 -116.51 43.34 22.84
CA THR A 254 -116.70 44.46 23.79
C THR A 254 -115.49 45.35 23.99
N PHE A 255 -114.38 45.14 23.28
CA PHE A 255 -113.20 46.02 23.42
C PHE A 255 -113.34 47.31 22.60
N VAL A 256 -113.88 48.35 23.23
CA VAL A 256 -113.85 49.73 22.73
C VAL A 256 -112.65 50.45 23.37
N GLY A 257 -111.46 50.26 22.80
CA GLY A 257 -110.25 50.98 23.22
C GLY A 257 -110.27 52.41 22.68
N SER A 258 -110.41 53.40 23.57
CA SER A 258 -110.46 54.83 23.27
C SER A 258 -109.20 55.32 22.55
N LYS A 259 -109.39 56.15 21.51
CA LYS A 259 -108.33 56.95 20.91
C LYS A 259 -107.82 57.99 21.91
N SER A 260 -106.49 58.05 22.06
CA SER A 260 -105.73 59.29 22.30
C SER A 260 -104.48 59.25 21.45
#